data_AF-A0A3A0CRN7-F1
#
_entry.id   AF-A0A3A0CRN7-F1
#
_cell.length_a   1.000
_cell.length_b   1.000
_cell.length_c   1.000
_cell.angle_alpha   90.00
_cell.angle_beta   90.00
_cell.angle_gamma   90.00
#
_symmetry.space_group_name_H-M   'P 1'
#
loop_
_entity.id
_entity.type
_entity.pdbx_description
1 polymer ?
#
loop_
_entity_poly.entity_id
_entity_poly.type
_entity_poly.pdbx_seq_one_letter_code
_entity_poly.pdbx_strand_id
1 'polypeptide(L)'
;MTRLPLILAENPIVERLKGLRGGFNTRDTVTADMAGFLWFMVGAATVLLIVFVWSRRRQQKSLHAVSAHPRRIFAAGLKYLGIRLTDRLVLEFIARRCGIDHPAAMLLCPDLLEEGAGRWADAIRIRTLGRFFRVRVERLRRAAFGEPSTVA
;
A
#
# COMPACT_ATOMS: atom_id res chain seq x y z
N MET A 1 21.52 -31.83 78.18
CA MET A 1 22.25 -31.08 77.14
C MET A 1 21.31 -30.77 75.96
N THR A 2 20.38 -29.81 76.11
CA THR A 2 19.36 -29.51 75.08
C THR A 2 18.84 -28.06 75.22
N ARG A 3 19.74 -27.07 75.24
CA ARG A 3 19.36 -25.63 75.30
C ARG A 3 20.02 -24.75 74.22
N LEU A 4 20.66 -25.35 73.22
CA LEU A 4 21.30 -24.62 72.12
C LEU A 4 20.38 -24.17 70.96
N PRO A 5 19.25 -24.83 70.60
CA PRO A 5 18.47 -24.39 69.44
C PRO A 5 17.57 -23.16 69.73
N LEU A 6 17.33 -22.82 71.00
CA LEU A 6 16.43 -21.73 71.35
C LEU A 6 17.10 -20.35 71.21
N ILE A 7 18.41 -20.24 71.47
CA ILE A 7 19.16 -18.96 71.43
C ILE A 7 19.49 -18.53 69.99
N LEU A 8 19.43 -19.45 69.02
CA LEU A 8 19.66 -19.15 67.60
C LEU A 8 18.38 -18.71 66.86
N ALA A 9 17.20 -18.97 67.40
CA ALA A 9 15.93 -18.58 66.79
C ALA A 9 15.60 -17.09 66.98
N GLU A 10 16.17 -16.45 68.01
CA GLU A 10 15.88 -15.06 68.39
C GLU A 10 16.94 -14.07 67.89
N ASN A 11 17.86 -14.53 67.04
CA ASN A 11 18.96 -13.69 66.58
C ASN A 11 18.50 -12.79 65.40
N PRO A 12 18.50 -11.45 65.54
CA PRO A 12 18.01 -10.51 64.52
C PRO A 12 18.81 -10.54 63.21
N ILE A 13 19.95 -11.23 63.22
CA ILE A 13 20.81 -11.46 62.06
C ILE A 13 20.13 -12.41 61.05
N VAL A 14 19.36 -13.40 61.52
CA VAL A 14 18.67 -14.38 60.66
C VAL A 14 17.50 -13.73 59.90
N GLU A 15 16.81 -12.78 60.52
CA GLU A 15 15.77 -11.99 59.84
C GLU A 15 16.34 -11.08 58.76
N ARG A 16 17.48 -10.42 59.02
CA ARG A 16 18.17 -9.60 58.00
C ARG A 16 18.63 -10.43 56.80
N LEU A 17 19.10 -11.67 57.02
CA LEU A 17 19.48 -12.58 55.94
C LEU A 17 18.28 -13.09 55.13
N LYS A 18 17.12 -13.32 55.77
CA LYS A 18 15.87 -13.63 55.05
C LYS A 18 15.40 -12.45 54.20
N GLY A 19 15.50 -11.22 54.70
CA GLY A 19 15.18 -10.01 53.94
C GLY A 19 16.07 -9.81 52.71
N LEU A 20 17.38 -10.06 52.84
CA LEU A 20 18.32 -10.00 51.72
C LEU A 20 18.03 -11.08 50.66
N ARG A 21 17.63 -12.29 51.07
CA ARG A 21 17.26 -13.37 50.13
C ARG A 21 15.99 -13.03 49.32
N GLY A 22 15.04 -12.29 49.90
CA GLY A 22 13.85 -11.82 49.19
C GLY A 22 14.14 -10.78 48.10
N GLY A 23 15.14 -9.92 48.30
CA GLY A 23 15.55 -8.88 47.35
C GLY A 23 16.25 -9.40 46.09
N PHE A 24 16.88 -10.58 46.14
CA PHE A 24 17.47 -11.22 44.95
C PHE A 24 16.41 -11.91 44.08
N ASN A 25 15.35 -12.45 44.68
CA ASN A 25 14.29 -13.15 43.95
C ASN A 25 13.35 -12.19 43.18
N THR A 26 13.36 -10.89 43.51
CA THR A 26 12.56 -9.85 42.83
C THR A 26 13.19 -9.33 41.55
N ARG A 27 14.47 -9.66 41.28
CA ARG A 27 15.17 -9.21 40.07
C ARG A 27 14.84 -10.07 38.85
N ASP A 28 14.51 -11.35 39.09
CA ASP A 28 14.15 -12.31 38.04
C ASP A 28 12.69 -12.15 37.58
N THR A 29 11.82 -11.60 38.43
CA THR A 29 10.41 -11.34 38.06
C THR A 29 10.26 -10.11 37.17
N VAL A 30 11.00 -9.04 37.42
CA VAL A 30 10.92 -7.79 36.62
C VAL A 30 11.45 -7.99 35.19
N THR A 31 12.47 -8.82 35.00
CA THR A 31 13.01 -9.14 33.66
C THR A 31 12.10 -10.09 32.89
N ALA A 32 11.43 -11.03 33.56
CA ALA A 32 10.44 -11.91 32.96
C ALA A 32 9.20 -11.14 32.44
N ASP A 33 8.72 -10.14 33.20
CA ASP A 33 7.59 -9.31 32.79
C ASP A 33 7.93 -8.41 31.59
N MET A 34 9.14 -7.85 31.56
CA MET A 34 9.64 -7.05 30.43
C MET A 34 9.78 -7.89 29.15
N ALA A 35 10.27 -9.12 29.27
CA ALA A 35 10.36 -10.04 28.14
C ALA A 35 8.97 -10.41 27.60
N GLY A 36 8.01 -10.69 28.48
CA GLY A 36 6.61 -10.97 28.10
C GLY A 36 5.97 -9.81 27.33
N PHE A 37 6.18 -8.57 27.78
CA PHE A 37 5.69 -7.38 27.10
C PHE A 37 6.32 -7.18 25.72
N LEU A 38 7.63 -7.41 25.59
CA LEU A 38 8.35 -7.35 24.31
C LEU A 38 7.80 -8.37 23.31
N TRP A 39 7.61 -9.62 23.73
CA TRP A 39 7.03 -10.66 22.88
C TRP A 39 5.59 -10.34 22.47
N PHE A 40 4.79 -9.75 23.36
CA PHE A 40 3.45 -9.28 23.04
C PHE A 40 3.46 -8.20 21.96
N MET A 41 4.36 -7.21 22.06
CA MET A 41 4.49 -6.14 21.06
C MET A 41 4.93 -6.69 19.69
N VAL A 42 5.88 -7.61 19.67
CA VAL A 42 6.32 -8.28 18.43
C VAL A 42 5.17 -9.08 17.81
N GLY A 43 4.40 -9.81 18.63
CA GLY A 43 3.21 -10.52 18.18
C GLY A 43 2.17 -9.58 17.57
N ALA A 44 1.84 -8.50 18.27
CA ALA A 44 0.87 -7.50 17.79
C ALA A 44 1.32 -6.83 16.48
N ALA A 45 2.59 -6.44 16.37
CA ALA A 45 3.15 -5.86 15.15
C ALA A 45 3.11 -6.84 13.97
N THR A 46 3.37 -8.13 14.24
CA THR A 46 3.32 -9.18 13.22
C THR A 46 1.89 -9.38 12.70
N VAL A 47 0.90 -9.42 13.59
CA VAL A 47 -0.52 -9.52 13.21
C VAL A 47 -0.95 -8.31 12.38
N LEU A 48 -0.59 -7.09 12.81
CA LEU A 48 -0.87 -5.87 12.04
C LEU A 48 -0.24 -5.91 10.65
N LEU A 49 1.00 -6.40 10.52
CA LEU A 49 1.68 -6.54 9.24
C LEU A 49 1.00 -7.56 8.33
N ILE A 50 0.55 -8.70 8.88
CA ILE A 50 -0.21 -9.70 8.13
C ILE A 50 -1.54 -9.10 7.65
N VAL A 51 -2.28 -8.43 8.52
CA VAL A 51 -3.56 -7.77 8.17
C VAL A 51 -3.33 -6.69 7.11
N PHE A 52 -2.27 -5.90 7.23
CA PHE A 52 -1.92 -4.87 6.26
C PHE A 52 -1.59 -5.47 4.88
N VAL A 53 -0.76 -6.51 4.82
CA VAL A 53 -0.43 -7.21 3.58
C VAL A 53 -1.67 -7.88 2.99
N TRP A 54 -2.50 -8.50 3.82
CA TRP A 54 -3.74 -9.15 3.38
C TRP A 54 -4.76 -8.15 2.87
N SER A 55 -4.90 -7.01 3.54
CA SER A 55 -5.72 -5.87 3.11
C SER A 55 -5.23 -5.31 1.78
N ARG A 56 -3.93 -5.07 1.62
CA ARG A 56 -3.35 -4.63 0.33
C ARG A 56 -3.60 -5.64 -0.78
N ARG A 57 -3.43 -6.94 -0.51
CA ARG A 57 -3.72 -8.00 -1.50
C ARG A 57 -5.21 -8.10 -1.81
N ARG A 58 -6.10 -7.88 -0.83
CA ARG A 58 -7.55 -7.83 -1.05
C ARG A 58 -7.97 -6.59 -1.84
N GLN A 59 -7.36 -5.44 -1.62
CA GLN A 59 -7.62 -4.23 -2.41
C GLN A 59 -7.20 -4.44 -3.88
N GLN A 60 -6.05 -5.08 -4.12
CA GLN A 60 -5.64 -5.49 -5.46
C GLN A 60 -6.60 -6.49 -6.11
N LYS A 61 -7.12 -7.45 -5.34
CA LYS A 61 -8.10 -8.44 -5.84
C LYS A 61 -9.53 -7.86 -6.01
N SER A 62 -9.91 -6.88 -5.19
CA SER A 62 -11.21 -6.20 -5.26
C SER A 62 -11.34 -5.37 -6.54
N LEU A 63 -10.25 -4.76 -7.00
CA LEU A 63 -10.20 -4.11 -8.33
C LEU A 63 -10.31 -5.13 -9.49
N HIS A 64 -9.89 -6.38 -9.30
CA HIS A 64 -10.07 -7.46 -10.28
C HIS A 64 -11.45 -8.15 -10.22
N ALA A 65 -12.17 -8.07 -9.10
CA ALA A 65 -13.49 -8.69 -8.98
C ALA A 65 -14.61 -7.88 -9.67
N VAL A 66 -14.44 -6.56 -9.81
CA VAL A 66 -15.36 -5.69 -10.60
C VAL A 66 -15.06 -5.80 -12.11
N SER A 67 -13.96 -6.46 -12.49
CA SER A 67 -13.44 -6.46 -13.85
C SER A 67 -13.79 -7.71 -14.66
N ALA A 68 -15.01 -8.22 -14.59
CA ALA A 68 -15.37 -9.36 -15.43
C ALA A 68 -15.13 -9.06 -16.93
N HIS A 69 -15.45 -7.85 -17.41
CA HIS A 69 -15.29 -7.49 -18.84
C HIS A 69 -14.98 -6.00 -19.15
N PRO A 70 -14.03 -5.33 -18.47
CA PRO A 70 -13.74 -3.91 -18.72
C PRO A 70 -13.20 -3.66 -20.14
N ARG A 71 -12.56 -4.66 -20.75
CA ARG A 71 -12.10 -4.59 -22.16
C ARG A 71 -13.25 -4.53 -23.16
N ARG A 72 -14.38 -5.20 -22.89
CA ARG A 72 -15.56 -5.15 -23.78
C ARG A 72 -16.30 -3.83 -23.65
N ILE A 73 -16.45 -3.32 -22.43
CA ILE A 73 -17.05 -1.99 -22.18
C ILE A 73 -16.18 -0.91 -22.81
N PHE A 74 -14.85 -1.00 -22.67
CA PHE A 74 -13.91 -0.09 -23.32
C PHE A 74 -13.98 -0.17 -24.85
N ALA A 75 -13.98 -1.38 -25.42
CA ALA A 75 -14.11 -1.56 -26.87
C ALA A 75 -15.46 -1.07 -27.42
N ALA A 76 -16.55 -1.27 -26.66
CA ALA A 76 -17.88 -0.75 -27.00
C ALA A 76 -17.93 0.78 -26.89
N GLY A 77 -17.41 1.36 -25.80
CA GLY A 77 -17.33 2.81 -25.60
C GLY A 77 -16.49 3.50 -26.68
N LEU A 78 -15.35 2.93 -27.04
CA LEU A 78 -14.52 3.40 -28.16
C LEU A 78 -15.28 3.37 -29.49
N LYS A 79 -16.07 2.31 -29.74
CA LYS A 79 -16.89 2.19 -30.95
C LYS A 79 -18.00 3.24 -30.99
N TYR A 80 -18.64 3.53 -29.85
CA TYR A 80 -19.65 4.59 -29.73
C TYR A 80 -19.06 5.99 -29.94
N LEU A 81 -17.84 6.21 -29.45
CA LEU A 81 -17.10 7.47 -29.62
C LEU A 81 -16.50 7.64 -31.03
N GLY A 82 -16.70 6.69 -31.94
CA GLY A 82 -16.13 6.73 -33.30
C GLY A 82 -14.61 6.60 -33.35
N ILE A 83 -13.99 6.12 -32.27
CA ILE A 83 -12.54 6.06 -32.10
C ILE A 83 -11.98 4.82 -32.84
N ARG A 84 -10.89 4.99 -33.59
CA ARG A 84 -10.33 3.92 -34.42
C ARG A 84 -9.55 2.90 -33.57
N LEU A 85 -9.43 1.67 -34.07
CA LEU A 85 -8.61 0.62 -33.45
C LEU A 85 -7.15 1.03 -33.23
N THR A 86 -6.62 1.91 -34.08
CA THR A 86 -5.28 2.47 -33.90
C THR A 86 -5.18 3.31 -32.63
N ASP A 87 -6.17 4.17 -32.36
CA ASP A 87 -6.22 4.99 -31.14
C ASP A 87 -6.33 4.14 -29.88
N ARG A 88 -7.04 3.00 -29.96
CA ARG A 88 -7.09 2.02 -28.88
C ARG A 88 -5.72 1.50 -28.50
N LEU A 89 -4.89 1.13 -29.49
CA LEU A 89 -3.52 0.65 -29.24
C LEU A 89 -2.65 1.74 -28.64
N VAL A 90 -2.85 2.98 -29.07
CA VAL A 90 -2.15 4.15 -28.51
C VAL A 90 -2.51 4.35 -27.04
N LEU A 91 -3.80 4.36 -26.69
CA LEU A 91 -4.26 4.46 -25.31
C LEU A 91 -3.74 3.32 -24.44
N GLU A 92 -3.76 2.09 -24.95
CA GLU A 92 -3.24 0.93 -24.22
C GLU A 92 -1.72 1.04 -23.99
N PHE A 93 -0.99 1.54 -24.99
CA PHE A 93 0.45 1.75 -24.89
C PHE A 93 0.79 2.85 -23.87
N ILE A 94 0.09 3.98 -23.93
CA ILE A 94 0.28 5.09 -22.98
C ILE A 94 -0.08 4.63 -21.56
N ALA A 95 -1.21 3.94 -21.37
CA ALA A 95 -1.62 3.43 -20.07
C ALA A 95 -0.55 2.51 -19.46
N ARG A 96 -0.03 1.56 -20.24
CA ARG A 96 1.07 0.68 -19.79
C ARG A 96 2.32 1.45 -19.42
N ARG A 97 2.65 2.53 -20.15
CA ARG A 97 3.87 3.29 -19.90
C ARG A 97 3.75 4.24 -18.71
N CYS A 98 2.55 4.75 -18.45
CA CYS A 98 2.23 5.60 -17.31
C CYS A 98 1.88 4.80 -16.05
N GLY A 99 1.90 3.46 -16.11
CA GLY A 99 1.53 2.61 -14.96
C GLY A 99 0.05 2.69 -14.60
N ILE A 100 -0.81 3.03 -15.56
CA ILE A 100 -2.26 3.13 -15.37
C ILE A 100 -2.86 1.73 -15.56
N ASP A 101 -3.60 1.26 -14.56
CA ASP A 101 -4.14 -0.10 -14.51
C ASP A 101 -5.10 -0.43 -15.67
N HIS A 102 -5.88 0.54 -16.13
CA HIS A 102 -6.79 0.34 -17.25
C HIS A 102 -6.89 1.58 -18.17
N PRO A 103 -6.75 1.44 -19.50
CA PRO A 103 -6.82 2.57 -20.43
C PRO A 103 -8.19 3.25 -20.45
N ALA A 104 -9.24 2.55 -20.00
CA ALA A 104 -10.57 3.14 -19.81
C ALA A 104 -10.59 4.24 -18.74
N ALA A 105 -9.73 4.17 -17.72
CA ALA A 105 -9.63 5.23 -16.72
C ALA A 105 -9.19 6.56 -17.34
N MET A 106 -8.36 6.52 -18.40
CA MET A 106 -7.96 7.71 -19.14
C MET A 106 -9.10 8.31 -19.97
N LEU A 107 -10.11 7.52 -20.35
CA LEU A 107 -11.31 8.03 -21.02
C LEU A 107 -12.33 8.63 -20.04
N LEU A 108 -12.22 8.30 -18.75
CA LEU A 108 -13.12 8.81 -17.71
C LEU A 108 -12.55 10.08 -17.04
N CYS A 109 -11.23 10.24 -17.02
CA CYS A 109 -10.55 11.38 -16.42
C CYS A 109 -9.68 12.11 -17.47
N PRO A 110 -10.07 13.32 -17.90
CA PRO A 110 -9.32 14.07 -18.90
C PRO A 110 -7.92 14.47 -18.39
N ASP A 111 -7.78 14.79 -17.11
CA ASP A 111 -6.49 15.18 -16.52
C ASP A 111 -5.45 14.05 -16.61
N LEU A 112 -5.88 12.80 -16.40
CA LEU A 112 -5.04 11.60 -16.56
C LEU A 112 -4.61 11.38 -18.01
N LEU A 113 -5.51 11.70 -18.96
CA LEU A 113 -5.21 11.63 -20.38
C LEU A 113 -4.14 12.66 -20.76
N GLU A 114 -4.26 13.90 -20.28
CA GLU A 114 -3.29 14.96 -20.53
C GLU A 114 -1.95 14.72 -19.85
N GLU A 115 -1.96 14.35 -18.57
CA GLU A 115 -0.74 14.12 -17.82
C GLU A 115 0.00 12.86 -18.32
N GLY A 116 -0.74 11.83 -18.74
CA GLY A 116 -0.18 10.63 -19.34
C GLY A 116 0.35 10.87 -20.75
N ALA A 117 -0.45 11.51 -21.61
CA ALA A 117 -0.06 11.82 -22.99
C ALA A 117 1.04 12.88 -23.08
N GLY A 118 1.00 13.89 -22.22
CA GLY A 118 2.01 14.96 -22.14
C GLY A 118 3.37 14.40 -21.75
N ARG A 119 3.44 13.71 -20.60
CA ARG A 119 4.68 13.05 -20.15
C ARG A 119 5.22 12.08 -21.18
N TRP A 120 4.34 11.35 -21.87
CA TRP A 120 4.78 10.43 -22.89
C TRP A 120 5.22 11.11 -24.19
N ALA A 121 4.52 12.14 -24.66
CA ALA A 121 4.93 12.93 -25.82
C ALA A 121 6.31 13.57 -25.61
N ASP A 122 6.60 14.01 -24.38
CA ASP A 122 7.89 14.61 -24.01
C ASP A 122 9.00 13.55 -23.90
N ALA A 123 8.66 12.30 -23.57
CA ALA A 123 9.59 11.18 -23.55
C ALA A 123 9.97 10.68 -24.96
N ILE A 124 9.21 11.01 -26.01
CA ILE A 124 9.53 10.59 -27.38
C ILE A 124 10.55 11.54 -28.00
N ARG A 125 11.76 11.01 -28.22
CA ARG A 125 12.87 11.74 -28.86
C ARG A 125 12.56 12.21 -30.29
N ILE A 126 11.57 11.59 -30.95
CA ILE A 126 11.13 11.90 -32.31
C ILE A 126 10.00 12.94 -32.27
N ARG A 127 10.34 14.21 -32.52
CA ARG A 127 9.40 15.36 -32.49
C ARG A 127 8.15 15.18 -33.35
N THR A 128 8.26 14.48 -34.48
CA THR A 128 7.14 14.25 -35.41
C THR A 128 6.08 13.32 -34.80
N LEU A 129 6.53 12.29 -34.08
CA LEU A 129 5.67 11.33 -33.42
C LEU A 129 4.94 12.00 -32.25
N GLY A 130 5.68 12.76 -31.41
CA GLY A 130 5.08 13.51 -30.30
C GLY A 130 3.95 14.44 -30.76
N ARG A 131 4.14 15.17 -31.87
CA ARG A 131 3.08 16.01 -32.47
C ARG A 131 1.88 15.19 -32.96
N PHE A 132 2.12 14.07 -33.64
CA PHE A 132 1.05 13.18 -34.10
C PHE A 132 0.19 12.67 -32.94
N PHE A 133 0.83 12.30 -31.83
CA PHE A 133 0.15 11.82 -30.64
C PHE A 133 -0.63 12.91 -29.91
N ARG A 134 -0.07 14.11 -29.77
CA ARG A 134 -0.81 15.26 -29.22
C ARG A 134 -2.08 15.54 -30.03
N VAL A 135 -2.01 15.55 -31.36
CA VAL A 135 -3.18 15.76 -32.24
C VAL A 135 -4.23 14.64 -32.10
N ARG A 136 -3.79 13.39 -31.88
CA ARG A 136 -4.68 12.24 -31.69
C ARG A 136 -5.36 12.25 -30.33
N VAL A 137 -4.60 12.56 -29.27
CA VAL A 137 -5.09 12.71 -27.89
C VAL A 137 -6.08 13.87 -27.81
N GLU A 138 -5.82 14.97 -28.49
CA GLU A 138 -6.74 16.10 -28.58
C GLU A 138 -8.07 15.73 -29.27
N ARG A 139 -8.00 14.94 -30.36
CA ARG A 139 -9.21 14.39 -31.00
C ARG A 139 -10.00 13.46 -30.08
N LEU A 140 -9.30 12.61 -29.33
CA LEU A 140 -9.89 11.72 -28.33
C LEU A 140 -10.58 12.51 -27.22
N ARG A 141 -9.92 13.55 -26.71
CA ARG A 141 -10.46 14.46 -25.69
C ARG A 141 -11.75 15.12 -26.18
N ARG A 142 -11.75 15.69 -27.39
CA ARG A 142 -12.95 16.31 -27.97
C ARG A 142 -14.08 15.31 -28.19
N ALA A 143 -13.77 14.11 -28.66
CA ALA A 143 -14.77 13.06 -28.88
C ALA A 143 -15.37 12.57 -27.56
N ALA A 144 -14.56 12.41 -26.51
CA ALA A 144 -14.98 11.86 -25.22
C ALA A 144 -15.68 12.90 -24.31
N PHE A 145 -15.22 14.16 -24.32
CA PHE A 145 -15.66 15.17 -23.35
C PHE A 145 -16.38 16.36 -23.98
N GLY A 146 -16.45 16.46 -25.31
CA GLY A 146 -17.22 17.50 -26.00
C GLY A 146 -16.68 18.93 -25.89
N GLU A 147 -15.66 19.20 -25.07
CA GLU A 147 -15.14 20.54 -24.83
C GLU A 147 -13.93 20.91 -25.72
N PRO A 148 -13.87 22.14 -26.24
CA PRO A 148 -12.64 22.73 -26.76
C PRO A 148 -11.71 23.07 -25.59
N SER A 149 -10.50 22.51 -25.63
CA SER A 149 -9.44 22.81 -24.65
C SER A 149 -9.09 24.30 -24.71
N THR A 150 -9.49 25.05 -23.69
CA THR A 150 -8.93 26.35 -23.34
C THR A 150 -7.60 26.11 -22.63
N VAL A 151 -6.59 25.67 -23.37
CA VAL A 151 -5.21 25.66 -22.87
C VAL A 151 -4.53 26.90 -23.43
N ALA A 152 -4.41 27.89 -22.55
CA ALA A 152 -3.57 29.08 -22.68
C ALA A 152 -2.08 28.71 -22.52
#